data_AF-A0A643CKZ6-F1
#
_entry.id   AF-A0A643CKZ6-F1
#
_cell.length_a   1.000
_cell.length_b   1.000
_cell.length_c   1.000
_cell.angle_alpha   90.00
_cell.angle_beta   90.00
_cell.angle_gamma   90.00
#
_symmetry.space_group_name_H-M   'P 1'
#
loop_
_entity.id
_entity.type
_entity.pdbx_description
1 polymer ?
#
loop_
_entity_poly.entity_id
_entity_poly.type
_entity_poly.pdbx_seq_one_letter_code
_entity_poly.pdbx_strand_id
1 'polypeptide(L)'
;MNTCEVAAWCPVEDDTQVPTPAFLKAAENFTLLIKNNIWYPKFNFSKRNILPNITTTYLKTCIYDAKTDPFCPIFRLGKTVENAGHSFQDMAVEGGIMGIQIKWNCNLDRAASLCLPRYSFRRLDTRDVDHNVSPGYNFRFAKYYNDLTGTERRTLIKAYGIRFDIIVFGKAGKFDIIPTMINIGSGLALLGVATVLCDVIVLYCMKKRYYYREKKYKYVEDYEQKPPTKSSTPYTYLATDLKC
;
A
#
# COMPACT_ATOMS: atom_id res chain seq x y z
N MET A 1 -39.47 16.63 -30.62
CA MET A 1 -38.18 15.97 -30.29
C MET A 1 -38.21 14.65 -31.04
N ASN A 2 -37.37 14.50 -32.07
CA ASN A 2 -37.39 13.33 -32.94
C ASN A 2 -36.16 12.47 -32.61
N THR A 3 -36.34 11.16 -32.45
CA THR A 3 -35.28 10.20 -32.11
C THR A 3 -35.19 9.12 -33.18
N CYS A 4 -34.03 8.48 -33.33
CA CYS A 4 -33.87 7.35 -34.26
C CYS A 4 -34.62 6.11 -33.77
N GLU A 5 -35.21 5.34 -34.69
CA GLU A 5 -35.80 4.02 -34.40
C GLU A 5 -34.69 2.97 -34.25
N VAL A 6 -34.83 2.08 -33.26
CA VAL A 6 -33.85 1.03 -32.96
C VAL A 6 -34.54 -0.30 -32.64
N ALA A 7 -33.95 -1.42 -33.08
CA ALA A 7 -34.37 -2.76 -32.67
C ALA A 7 -33.69 -3.14 -31.34
N ALA A 8 -34.41 -2.97 -30.23
CA ALA A 8 -33.88 -3.18 -28.88
C ALA A 8 -34.98 -3.68 -27.92
N TRP A 9 -34.62 -3.83 -26.63
CA TRP A 9 -35.61 -4.05 -25.58
C TRP A 9 -36.45 -2.80 -25.38
N CYS A 10 -37.75 -2.91 -25.62
CA CYS A 10 -38.69 -1.80 -25.58
C CYS A 10 -39.65 -1.89 -24.37
N PRO A 11 -39.99 -0.75 -23.73
CA PRO A 11 -39.48 0.60 -23.99
C PRO A 11 -38.00 0.77 -23.59
N VAL A 12 -37.29 1.67 -24.27
CA VAL A 12 -35.90 2.01 -23.95
C VAL A 12 -35.85 2.75 -22.61
N GLU A 13 -34.77 2.54 -21.85
CA GLU A 13 -34.51 3.23 -20.58
C GLU A 13 -34.39 4.74 -20.79
N ASP A 14 -35.08 5.51 -19.94
CA ASP A 14 -34.88 6.95 -19.80
C ASP A 14 -33.84 7.22 -18.71
N ASP A 15 -32.69 7.78 -19.10
CA ASP A 15 -31.56 8.09 -18.22
C ASP A 15 -31.37 9.61 -18.04
N THR A 16 -32.41 10.41 -18.30
CA THR A 16 -32.30 11.88 -18.27
C THR A 16 -32.21 12.46 -16.86
N GLN A 17 -32.79 11.81 -15.85
CA GLN A 17 -32.79 12.31 -14.47
C GLN A 17 -32.51 11.21 -13.44
N VAL A 18 -31.58 11.52 -12.52
CA VAL A 18 -31.37 10.73 -11.32
C VAL A 18 -32.27 11.28 -10.21
N PRO A 19 -33.11 10.44 -9.56
CA PRO A 19 -34.00 10.89 -8.50
C PRO A 19 -33.25 11.58 -7.35
N THR A 20 -33.62 12.83 -7.08
CA THR A 20 -33.10 13.62 -5.96
C THR A 20 -34.26 14.07 -5.08
N PRO A 21 -34.26 13.73 -3.78
CA PRO A 21 -33.22 13.04 -3.03
C PRO A 21 -33.26 11.50 -3.22
N ALA A 22 -32.20 10.79 -2.83
CA ALA A 22 -32.12 9.34 -2.97
C ALA A 22 -33.32 8.61 -2.32
N PHE A 23 -33.84 7.57 -2.97
CA PHE A 23 -34.99 6.80 -2.48
C PHE A 23 -34.72 6.09 -1.14
N LEU A 24 -33.56 5.44 -1.01
CA LEU A 24 -33.21 4.60 0.14
C LEU A 24 -32.41 5.36 1.21
N LYS A 25 -32.90 6.52 1.65
CA LYS A 25 -32.23 7.34 2.69
C LYS A 25 -31.99 6.58 3.99
N ALA A 26 -32.91 5.68 4.34
CA ALA A 26 -32.85 4.87 5.55
C ALA A 26 -31.67 3.88 5.56
N ALA A 27 -31.05 3.61 4.41
CA ALA A 27 -29.86 2.76 4.32
C ALA A 27 -28.66 3.31 5.13
N GLU A 28 -28.67 4.60 5.46
CA GLU A 28 -27.71 5.22 6.37
C GLU A 28 -27.65 4.51 7.74
N ASN A 29 -28.78 3.93 8.17
CA ASN A 29 -28.92 3.26 9.46
C ASN A 29 -28.62 1.76 9.40
N PHE A 30 -28.25 1.22 8.23
CA PHE A 30 -27.85 -0.17 8.13
C PHE A 30 -26.53 -0.41 8.84
N THR A 31 -26.37 -1.64 9.32
CA THR A 31 -25.20 -2.10 10.05
C THR A 31 -24.48 -3.19 9.26
N LEU A 32 -23.16 -3.08 9.20
CA LEU A 32 -22.26 -4.05 8.57
C LEU A 32 -21.43 -4.76 9.64
N LEU A 33 -21.61 -6.07 9.79
CA LEU A 33 -20.76 -6.90 10.64
C LEU A 33 -19.57 -7.43 9.82
N ILE A 34 -18.35 -7.07 10.21
CA ILE A 34 -17.13 -7.53 9.54
C ILE A 34 -16.45 -8.63 10.37
N LYS A 35 -16.34 -9.83 9.79
CA LYS A 35 -15.56 -10.94 10.36
C LYS A 35 -14.25 -11.06 9.60
N ASN A 36 -13.14 -10.73 10.24
CA ASN A 36 -11.81 -10.79 9.64
C ASN A 36 -10.90 -11.76 10.41
N ASN A 37 -10.24 -12.65 9.67
CA ASN A 37 -9.22 -13.56 10.17
C ASN A 37 -7.92 -13.31 9.42
N ILE A 38 -6.83 -13.11 10.15
CA ILE A 38 -5.48 -12.95 9.60
C ILE A 38 -4.62 -14.15 9.95
N TRP A 39 -3.73 -14.49 9.03
CA TRP A 39 -2.73 -15.53 9.22
C TRP A 39 -1.41 -15.05 8.65
N TYR A 40 -0.35 -15.11 9.47
CA TYR A 40 1.03 -14.89 9.04
C TYR A 40 1.73 -16.24 8.96
N PRO A 41 1.82 -16.87 7.77
CA PRO A 41 2.29 -18.24 7.61
C PRO A 41 3.72 -18.43 8.12
N LYS A 42 4.60 -17.46 7.84
CA LYS A 42 6.02 -17.48 8.26
C LYS A 42 6.19 -17.67 9.78
N PHE A 43 5.26 -17.15 10.58
CA PHE A 43 5.32 -17.21 12.04
C PHE A 43 4.32 -18.20 12.64
N ASN A 44 3.56 -18.91 11.81
CA ASN A 44 2.41 -19.73 12.19
C ASN A 44 1.46 -19.04 13.18
N PHE A 45 1.21 -17.74 12.96
CA PHE A 45 0.38 -16.93 13.85
C PHE A 45 -0.95 -16.61 13.17
N SER A 46 -2.05 -16.90 13.83
CA SER A 46 -3.40 -16.52 13.38
C SER A 46 -4.11 -15.69 14.43
N LYS A 47 -4.95 -14.75 13.98
CA LYS A 47 -5.77 -13.93 14.87
C LYS A 47 -7.02 -13.42 14.16
N ARG A 48 -8.10 -13.25 14.93
CA ARG A 48 -9.37 -12.67 14.46
C ARG A 48 -9.62 -11.30 15.07
N ASN A 49 -10.40 -10.48 14.37
CA ASN A 49 -10.80 -9.16 14.88
C ASN A 49 -11.76 -9.26 16.07
N ILE A 50 -12.66 -10.26 16.08
CA ILE A 50 -13.55 -10.52 17.22
C ILE A 50 -12.71 -11.18 18.32
N LEU A 51 -12.45 -10.42 19.39
CA LEU A 51 -11.67 -10.90 20.53
C LEU A 51 -12.39 -12.07 21.24
N PRO A 52 -11.65 -13.02 21.83
CA PRO A 52 -12.24 -14.20 22.47
C PRO A 52 -13.06 -13.87 23.72
N ASN A 53 -12.84 -12.71 24.34
CA ASN A 53 -13.60 -12.23 25.50
C ASN A 53 -14.93 -11.54 25.12
N ILE A 54 -15.23 -11.39 23.83
CA ILE A 54 -16.47 -10.77 23.36
C ILE A 54 -17.62 -11.75 23.48
N THR A 55 -18.68 -11.33 24.18
CA THR A 55 -19.91 -12.12 24.36
C THR A 55 -20.94 -11.86 23.26
N THR A 56 -21.90 -12.78 23.13
CA THR A 56 -23.04 -12.63 22.21
C THR A 56 -23.93 -11.44 22.58
N THR A 57 -24.04 -11.09 23.85
CA THR A 57 -24.76 -9.90 24.33
C THR A 57 -24.11 -8.62 23.86
N TYR A 58 -22.78 -8.52 23.94
CA TYR A 58 -22.05 -7.36 23.43
C TYR A 58 -22.23 -7.21 21.90
N LEU A 59 -22.14 -8.30 21.14
CA LEU A 59 -22.33 -8.25 19.67
C LEU A 59 -23.75 -7.83 19.23
N LYS A 60 -24.75 -7.89 20.11
CA LYS A 60 -26.11 -7.43 19.76
C LYS A 60 -26.27 -5.91 19.87
N THR A 61 -25.44 -5.25 20.68
CA THR A 61 -25.62 -3.84 21.04
C THR A 61 -24.44 -2.96 20.63
N CYS A 62 -23.25 -3.53 20.44
CA CYS A 62 -22.08 -2.73 20.11
C CYS A 62 -22.21 -2.10 18.73
N ILE A 63 -21.74 -0.86 18.63
CA ILE A 63 -21.55 -0.14 17.37
C ILE A 63 -20.15 0.46 17.45
N TYR A 64 -19.37 0.26 16.40
CA TYR A 64 -18.01 0.76 16.31
C TYR A 64 -17.94 2.28 16.52
N ASP A 65 -17.04 2.69 17.41
CA ASP A 65 -16.60 4.07 17.57
C ASP A 65 -15.10 4.09 17.88
N ALA A 66 -14.37 5.02 17.27
CA ALA A 66 -12.91 5.06 17.40
C ALA A 66 -12.42 5.35 18.83
N LYS A 67 -13.25 5.99 19.67
CA LYS A 67 -12.91 6.40 21.04
C LYS A 67 -13.55 5.51 22.09
N THR A 68 -14.85 5.24 21.97
CA THR A 68 -15.60 4.51 23.01
C THR A 68 -15.54 3.00 22.81
N ASP A 69 -15.60 2.52 21.56
CA ASP A 69 -15.64 1.09 21.27
C ASP A 69 -14.87 0.70 19.99
N PRO A 70 -13.52 0.79 20.01
CA PRO A 70 -12.69 0.62 18.82
C PRO A 70 -12.57 -0.83 18.34
N PHE A 71 -13.07 -1.80 19.11
CA PHE A 71 -12.97 -3.23 18.80
C PHE A 71 -14.30 -3.86 18.39
N CYS A 72 -15.40 -3.10 18.43
CA CYS A 72 -16.68 -3.60 17.92
C CYS A 72 -16.59 -3.85 16.40
N PRO A 73 -16.97 -5.04 15.92
CA PRO A 73 -16.91 -5.40 14.50
C PRO A 73 -18.13 -4.92 13.69
N ILE A 74 -19.06 -4.18 14.30
CA ILE A 74 -20.32 -3.74 13.69
C ILE A 74 -20.25 -2.25 13.37
N PHE A 75 -20.39 -1.91 12.10
CA PHE A 75 -20.24 -0.55 11.59
C PHE A 75 -21.58 -0.04 11.06
N ARG A 76 -22.01 1.15 11.49
CA ARG A 76 -23.16 1.83 10.89
C ARG A 76 -22.74 2.54 9.61
N LEU A 77 -23.45 2.35 8.50
CA LEU A 77 -23.03 2.86 7.19
C LEU A 77 -22.90 4.39 7.17
N GLY A 78 -23.87 5.11 7.74
CA GLY A 78 -23.79 6.57 7.87
C GLY A 78 -22.54 7.03 8.62
N LYS A 79 -22.24 6.40 9.76
CA LYS A 79 -21.06 6.76 10.57
C LYS A 79 -19.74 6.45 9.85
N THR A 80 -19.70 5.36 9.08
CA THR A 80 -18.55 4.99 8.24
C THR A 80 -18.25 6.07 7.20
N VAL A 81 -19.28 6.59 6.54
CA VAL A 81 -19.14 7.64 5.52
C VAL A 81 -18.79 8.99 6.17
N GLU A 82 -19.42 9.32 7.30
CA GLU A 82 -19.12 10.53 8.09
C GLU A 82 -17.66 10.53 8.60
N ASN A 83 -17.16 9.40 9.08
CA ASN A 83 -15.78 9.27 9.55
C ASN A 83 -14.74 9.44 8.43
N ALA A 84 -15.15 9.30 7.16
CA ALA A 84 -14.31 9.62 6.00
C ALA A 84 -14.45 11.09 5.55
N GLY A 85 -15.28 11.90 6.23
CA GLY A 85 -15.50 13.31 5.92
C GLY A 85 -16.55 13.56 4.84
N HIS A 86 -17.47 12.62 4.59
CA HIS A 86 -18.49 12.74 3.55
C HIS A 86 -19.91 12.61 4.09
N SER A 87 -20.89 13.14 3.34
CA SER A 87 -22.32 12.99 3.60
C SER A 87 -22.85 11.72 2.92
N PHE A 88 -23.55 10.87 3.69
CA PHE A 88 -24.17 9.65 3.14
C PHE A 88 -25.26 9.99 2.12
N GLN A 89 -26.07 11.01 2.39
CA GLN A 89 -27.21 11.39 1.54
C GLN A 89 -26.74 11.89 0.18
N ASP A 90 -25.65 12.65 0.13
CA ASP A 90 -25.08 13.16 -1.13
C ASP A 90 -24.48 12.00 -1.95
N MET A 91 -23.78 11.08 -1.28
CA MET A 91 -23.20 9.91 -1.92
C MET A 91 -24.26 8.90 -2.40
N ALA A 92 -25.42 8.85 -1.75
CA ALA A 92 -26.51 7.93 -2.11
C ALA A 92 -27.22 8.30 -3.41
N VAL A 93 -27.11 9.55 -3.90
CA VAL A 93 -27.72 9.99 -5.15
C VAL A 93 -26.98 9.41 -6.36
N GLU A 94 -25.67 9.67 -6.44
CA GLU A 94 -24.84 9.29 -7.59
C GLU A 94 -24.11 7.95 -7.38
N GLY A 95 -24.11 7.44 -6.15
CA GLY A 95 -23.29 6.31 -5.72
C GLY A 95 -21.85 6.73 -5.44
N GLY A 96 -21.05 5.78 -4.95
CA GLY A 96 -19.63 6.01 -4.66
C GLY A 96 -18.91 4.75 -4.21
N ILE A 97 -17.60 4.86 -3.97
CA ILE A 97 -16.78 3.74 -3.51
C ILE A 97 -16.09 4.12 -2.21
N MET A 98 -16.37 3.34 -1.17
CA MET A 98 -15.85 3.52 0.18
C MET A 98 -14.89 2.38 0.53
N GLY A 99 -13.73 2.73 1.06
CA GLY A 99 -12.75 1.79 1.60
C GLY A 99 -12.84 1.70 3.11
N ILE A 100 -13.07 0.50 3.62
CA ILE A 100 -12.93 0.16 5.05
C ILE A 100 -11.58 -0.53 5.22
N GLN A 101 -10.62 0.18 5.80
CA GLN A 101 -9.25 -0.27 5.94
C GLN A 101 -9.05 -0.92 7.31
N ILE A 102 -8.53 -2.14 7.33
CA ILE A 102 -8.22 -2.90 8.55
C ILE A 102 -6.72 -3.14 8.60
N LYS A 103 -6.04 -2.37 9.48
CA LYS A 103 -4.59 -2.42 9.63
C LYS A 103 -4.17 -3.32 10.78
N TRP A 104 -3.35 -4.32 10.48
CA TRP A 104 -2.74 -5.25 11.44
C TRP A 104 -1.22 -5.07 11.49
N ASN A 105 -0.75 -4.16 12.36
CA ASN A 105 0.69 -4.01 12.61
C ASN A 105 1.04 -4.69 13.93
N CYS A 106 1.61 -5.88 13.84
CA CYS A 106 1.82 -6.75 14.99
C CYS A 106 3.30 -6.99 15.26
N ASN A 107 3.72 -6.74 16.49
CA ASN A 107 4.99 -7.22 17.01
C ASN A 107 4.73 -8.54 17.76
N LEU A 108 5.18 -9.65 17.18
CA LEU A 108 5.00 -11.01 17.69
C LEU A 108 6.02 -11.40 18.76
N ASP A 109 6.95 -10.50 19.12
CA ASP A 109 7.80 -10.66 20.30
C ASP A 109 7.05 -10.31 21.60
N ARG A 110 5.94 -9.59 21.46
CA ARG A 110 5.05 -9.23 22.57
C ARG A 110 3.88 -10.20 22.67
N ALA A 111 3.11 -10.06 23.75
CA ALA A 111 1.90 -10.84 23.94
C ALA A 111 0.94 -10.72 22.74
N ALA A 112 0.42 -11.87 22.29
CA ALA A 112 -0.51 -11.96 21.17
C ALA A 112 -1.75 -11.06 21.33
N SER A 113 -2.16 -10.76 22.57
CA SER A 113 -3.27 -9.86 22.89
C SER A 113 -3.07 -8.44 22.36
N LEU A 114 -1.84 -7.94 22.26
CA LEU A 114 -1.51 -6.57 21.82
C LEU A 114 -1.58 -6.37 20.30
N CYS A 115 -1.61 -7.45 19.52
CA CYS A 115 -1.81 -7.40 18.07
C CYS A 115 -3.29 -7.13 17.77
N LEU A 116 -3.69 -5.86 17.66
CA LEU A 116 -5.10 -5.46 17.51
C LEU A 116 -5.34 -4.76 16.16
N PRO A 117 -6.52 -4.92 15.55
CA PRO A 117 -6.85 -4.24 14.31
C PRO A 117 -7.02 -2.74 14.56
N ARG A 118 -6.65 -1.93 13.58
CA ARG A 118 -7.02 -0.52 13.52
C ARG A 118 -7.86 -0.26 12.28
N TYR A 119 -9.01 0.36 12.48
CA TYR A 119 -9.95 0.69 11.42
C TYR A 119 -9.75 2.13 10.94
N SER A 120 -9.76 2.33 9.63
CA SER A 120 -9.80 3.65 9.00
C SER A 120 -10.75 3.62 7.81
N PHE A 121 -11.29 4.78 7.47
CA PHE A 121 -12.29 4.91 6.41
C PHE A 121 -11.83 5.97 5.41
N ARG A 122 -12.02 5.68 4.12
CA ARG A 122 -11.60 6.58 3.04
C ARG A 122 -12.49 6.39 1.82
N ARG A 123 -12.87 7.49 1.16
CA ARG A 123 -13.48 7.43 -0.18
C ARG A 123 -12.42 7.10 -1.24
N LEU A 124 -12.70 6.11 -2.07
CA LEU A 124 -11.77 5.57 -3.07
C LEU A 124 -12.03 6.11 -4.48
N ASP A 125 -13.26 6.51 -4.78
CA ASP A 125 -13.59 7.16 -6.05
C ASP A 125 -13.13 8.63 -6.03
N THR A 126 -12.36 9.02 -7.05
CA THR A 126 -11.91 10.40 -7.22
C THR A 126 -13.07 11.23 -7.74
N ARG A 127 -13.62 12.12 -6.90
CA ARG A 127 -14.57 13.14 -7.35
C ARG A 127 -13.78 14.31 -7.91
N ASP A 128 -13.31 14.17 -9.14
CA ASP A 128 -12.60 15.27 -9.81
C ASP A 128 -13.64 16.30 -10.27
N VAL A 129 -13.63 17.48 -9.67
CA VAL A 129 -14.62 18.54 -9.94
C VAL A 129 -14.49 19.03 -11.39
N ASP A 130 -13.26 18.98 -11.93
CA ASP A 130 -12.94 19.45 -13.27
C ASP A 130 -13.17 18.36 -14.35
N HIS A 131 -13.27 17.09 -13.96
CA HIS A 131 -13.43 15.94 -14.87
C HIS A 131 -14.60 15.03 -14.46
N ASN A 132 -15.81 15.60 -14.47
CA ASN A 132 -17.01 14.93 -14.00
C ASN A 132 -17.71 14.03 -15.05
N VAL A 133 -16.95 13.21 -15.79
CA VAL A 133 -17.51 12.31 -16.82
C VAL A 133 -18.30 11.16 -16.18
N SER A 134 -17.94 10.76 -14.95
CA SER A 134 -18.63 9.73 -14.18
C SER A 134 -18.58 10.06 -12.68
N PRO A 135 -19.51 10.89 -12.16
CA PRO A 135 -19.48 11.43 -10.79
C PRO A 135 -19.53 10.39 -9.65
N GLY A 136 -20.01 9.18 -9.95
CA GLY A 136 -20.32 8.18 -8.93
C GLY A 136 -20.26 6.75 -9.44
N TYR A 137 -21.00 5.87 -8.78
CA TYR A 137 -20.97 4.42 -9.01
C TYR A 137 -22.38 3.87 -9.26
N ASN A 138 -22.58 3.33 -10.46
CA ASN A 138 -23.83 2.70 -10.87
C ASN A 138 -23.58 1.46 -11.73
N PHE A 139 -24.56 0.56 -11.77
CA PHE A 139 -24.56 -0.59 -12.66
C PHE A 139 -25.98 -0.95 -13.07
N ARG A 140 -26.11 -1.62 -14.22
CA ARG A 140 -27.38 -2.10 -14.76
C ARG A 140 -27.45 -3.62 -14.66
N PHE A 141 -28.59 -4.14 -14.23
CA PHE A 141 -28.89 -5.56 -14.26
C PHE A 141 -30.36 -5.78 -14.63
N ALA A 142 -30.69 -6.96 -15.15
CA ALA A 142 -32.04 -7.27 -15.61
C ALA A 142 -32.56 -8.55 -14.95
N LYS A 143 -33.86 -8.56 -14.65
CA LYS A 143 -34.60 -9.76 -14.24
C LYS A 143 -35.42 -10.23 -15.43
N TYR A 144 -35.11 -11.39 -15.98
CA TYR A 144 -35.79 -11.98 -17.12
C TYR A 144 -36.95 -12.87 -16.67
N TYR A 145 -38.07 -12.81 -17.37
CA TYR A 145 -39.25 -13.62 -17.10
C TYR A 145 -40.09 -13.78 -18.37
N ASN A 146 -40.87 -14.85 -18.44
CA ASN A 146 -41.80 -15.07 -19.55
C ASN A 146 -43.19 -14.61 -19.16
N ASP A 147 -43.89 -13.97 -20.10
CA ASP A 147 -45.31 -13.64 -19.93
C ASP A 147 -46.20 -14.90 -20.08
N LEU A 148 -47.48 -14.78 -19.74
CA LEU A 148 -48.49 -15.84 -19.91
C LEU A 148 -48.62 -16.33 -21.36
N THR A 149 -48.24 -15.50 -22.33
CA THR A 149 -48.21 -15.83 -23.76
C THR A 149 -46.92 -16.50 -24.22
N GLY A 150 -45.97 -16.78 -23.32
CA GLY A 150 -44.68 -17.39 -23.63
C GLY A 150 -43.63 -16.42 -24.21
N THR A 151 -43.94 -15.12 -24.30
CA THR A 151 -43.01 -14.09 -24.79
C THR A 151 -42.03 -13.69 -23.70
N GLU A 152 -40.73 -13.66 -24.01
CA GLU A 152 -39.68 -13.22 -23.09
C GLU A 152 -39.79 -11.71 -22.80
N ARG A 153 -39.77 -11.34 -21.53
CA ARG A 153 -39.74 -9.97 -21.02
C ARG A 153 -38.64 -9.81 -19.99
N ARG A 154 -38.28 -8.55 -19.71
CA ARG A 154 -37.32 -8.22 -18.66
C ARG A 154 -37.70 -6.97 -17.90
N THR A 155 -37.36 -6.94 -16.61
CA THR A 155 -37.27 -5.71 -15.82
C THR A 155 -35.82 -5.27 -15.77
N LEU A 156 -35.47 -4.20 -16.47
CA LEU A 156 -34.15 -3.57 -16.38
C LEU A 156 -34.10 -2.65 -15.15
N ILE A 157 -33.03 -2.76 -14.36
CA ILE A 157 -32.81 -1.97 -13.16
C ILE A 157 -31.43 -1.34 -13.26
N LYS A 158 -31.38 0.00 -13.25
CA LYS A 158 -30.14 0.77 -13.01
C LYS A 158 -30.06 1.10 -11.52
N ALA A 159 -29.04 0.57 -10.85
CA ALA A 159 -28.82 0.79 -9.43
C ALA A 159 -27.67 1.75 -9.19
N TYR A 160 -27.92 2.76 -8.37
CA TYR A 160 -26.93 3.65 -7.79
C TYR A 160 -26.71 3.23 -6.34
N GLY A 161 -25.45 3.17 -5.91
CA GLY A 161 -25.16 2.72 -4.56
C GLY A 161 -23.72 2.93 -4.14
N ILE A 162 -23.49 2.70 -2.85
CA ILE A 162 -22.17 2.81 -2.25
C ILE A 162 -21.56 1.42 -2.18
N ARG A 163 -20.43 1.23 -2.87
CA ARG A 163 -19.65 -0.01 -2.78
C ARG A 163 -18.66 0.10 -1.62
N PHE A 164 -18.69 -0.86 -0.70
CA PHE A 164 -17.74 -0.94 0.40
C PHE A 164 -16.66 -1.99 0.12
N ASP A 165 -15.42 -1.54 -0.09
CA ASP A 165 -14.26 -2.41 -0.24
C ASP A 165 -13.55 -2.57 1.11
N ILE A 166 -13.50 -3.80 1.63
CA ILE A 166 -12.83 -4.13 2.88
C ILE A 166 -11.36 -4.45 2.57
N ILE A 167 -10.47 -3.52 2.88
CA ILE A 167 -9.04 -3.60 2.55
C ILE A 167 -8.26 -3.98 3.81
N VAL A 168 -7.78 -5.22 3.85
CA VAL A 168 -7.01 -5.75 4.99
C VAL A 168 -5.54 -5.72 4.65
N PHE A 169 -4.74 -5.05 5.47
CA PHE A 169 -3.29 -4.99 5.27
C PHE A 169 -2.56 -4.90 6.60
N GLY A 170 -1.27 -5.21 6.61
CA GLY A 170 -0.52 -5.25 7.84
C GLY A 170 0.84 -5.91 7.70
N LYS A 171 1.68 -5.73 8.70
CA LYS A 171 2.98 -6.39 8.81
C LYS A 171 3.10 -7.03 10.19
N ALA A 172 3.63 -8.24 10.21
CA ALA A 172 4.08 -8.89 11.44
C ALA A 172 5.61 -8.88 11.50
N GLY A 173 6.16 -8.49 12.65
CA GLY A 173 7.57 -8.64 12.96
C GLY A 173 7.74 -9.61 14.12
N LYS A 174 8.78 -10.44 14.04
CA LYS A 174 9.25 -11.29 15.14
C LYS A 174 10.78 -11.25 15.11
N PHE A 175 11.41 -11.30 16.27
CA PHE A 175 12.85 -11.35 16.43
C PHE A 175 13.43 -12.53 15.67
N ASP A 176 14.51 -12.25 14.93
CA ASP A 176 15.28 -13.22 14.18
C ASP A 176 16.76 -12.83 14.28
N ILE A 177 17.62 -13.81 14.54
CA ILE A 177 19.05 -13.58 14.76
C ILE A 177 19.77 -13.19 13.46
N ILE A 178 19.33 -13.68 12.30
CA ILE A 178 19.98 -13.43 11.01
C ILE A 178 19.94 -11.94 10.64
N PRO A 179 18.77 -11.25 10.54
CA PRO A 179 18.73 -9.82 10.24
C PRO A 179 19.36 -8.98 11.36
N THR A 180 19.33 -9.46 12.60
CA THR A 180 19.99 -8.79 13.73
C THR A 180 21.51 -8.75 13.53
N MET A 181 22.13 -9.88 13.20
CA MET A 181 23.58 -9.96 12.95
C MET A 181 24.01 -9.17 11.72
N ILE A 182 23.21 -9.20 10.64
CA ILE A 182 23.45 -8.38 9.45
C ILE A 182 23.44 -6.89 9.82
N ASN A 183 22.44 -6.42 10.56
CA ASN A 183 22.34 -5.02 10.97
C ASN A 183 23.49 -4.60 11.90
N ILE A 184 23.95 -5.47 12.80
CA ILE A 184 25.14 -5.22 13.64
C ILE A 184 26.39 -5.10 12.76
N GLY A 185 26.59 -6.03 11.83
CA GLY A 185 27.72 -6.00 10.90
C GLY A 185 27.73 -4.74 10.03
N SER A 186 26.58 -4.38 9.47
CA SER A 186 26.41 -3.13 8.70
C SER A 186 26.65 -1.88 9.57
N GLY A 187 26.18 -1.89 10.82
CA GLY A 187 26.42 -0.80 11.77
C GLY A 187 27.90 -0.61 12.10
N LEU A 188 28.64 -1.71 12.32
CA LEU A 188 30.08 -1.66 12.56
C LEU A 188 30.85 -1.20 11.33
N ALA A 189 30.46 -1.64 10.12
CA ALA A 189 31.08 -1.19 8.88
C ALA A 189 30.94 0.34 8.68
N LEU A 190 29.80 0.93 9.07
CA LEU A 190 29.58 2.37 9.00
C LEU A 190 30.52 3.18 9.89
N LEU A 191 31.09 2.61 10.96
CA LEU A 191 32.09 3.30 11.78
C LEU A 191 33.38 3.62 11.01
N GLY A 192 33.67 2.88 9.93
CA GLY A 192 34.78 3.19 9.02
C GLY A 192 34.61 4.52 8.29
N VAL A 193 33.39 5.03 8.13
CA VAL A 193 33.16 6.36 7.53
C VAL A 193 33.66 7.46 8.47
N ALA A 194 33.54 7.26 9.79
CA ALA A 194 33.98 8.23 10.78
C ALA A 194 35.51 8.41 10.75
N THR A 195 36.27 7.34 10.52
CA THR A 195 37.75 7.44 10.44
C THR A 195 38.19 8.22 9.20
N VAL A 196 37.53 8.03 8.06
CA VAL A 196 37.77 8.81 6.84
C VAL A 196 37.45 10.29 7.08
N LEU A 197 36.34 10.59 7.74
CA LEU A 197 35.97 11.98 8.07
C LEU A 197 36.99 12.62 9.03
N CYS A 198 37.40 11.89 10.08
CA CYS A 198 38.44 12.32 11.01
C CYS A 198 39.76 12.58 10.27
N ASP A 199 40.14 11.72 9.34
CA ASP A 199 41.33 11.89 8.50
C ASP A 199 41.26 13.17 7.66
N VAL A 200 40.11 13.46 7.03
CA VAL A 200 39.91 14.71 6.27
C VAL A 200 40.07 15.93 7.19
N ILE A 201 39.44 15.92 8.37
CA ILE A 201 39.51 17.02 9.33
C ILE A 201 40.96 17.26 9.79
N VAL A 202 41.66 16.19 10.18
CA VAL A 202 43.04 16.28 10.70
C VAL A 202 44.02 16.74 9.62
N LEU A 203 43.88 16.23 8.39
CA LEU A 203 44.83 16.50 7.30
C LEU A 203 44.58 17.81 6.56
N TYR A 204 43.35 18.35 6.58
CA TYR A 204 43.01 19.53 5.79
C TYR A 204 42.56 20.75 6.62
N CYS A 205 41.87 20.53 7.75
CA CYS A 205 41.21 21.60 8.50
C CYS A 205 41.99 22.05 9.76
N MET A 206 42.85 21.21 10.34
CA MET A 206 43.58 21.56 11.56
C MET A 206 44.76 22.51 11.31
N LYS A 207 45.04 23.41 12.27
CA LYS A 207 46.18 24.36 12.18
C LYS A 207 47.54 23.69 12.00
N LYS A 208 47.76 22.50 12.60
CA LYS A 208 49.00 21.71 12.46
C LYS A 208 48.95 20.66 11.35
N ARG A 209 48.13 20.85 10.31
CA ARG A 209 47.91 19.87 9.23
C ARG A 209 49.18 19.32 8.57
N TYR A 210 50.19 20.16 8.32
CA TYR A 210 51.44 19.74 7.66
C TYR A 210 52.22 18.72 8.51
N TYR A 211 52.27 18.92 9.82
CA TYR A 211 52.88 17.97 10.76
C TYR A 211 52.17 16.60 10.74
N TYR A 212 50.84 16.57 10.75
CA TYR A 212 50.09 15.31 10.68
C TYR A 212 50.24 14.62 9.32
N ARG A 213 50.34 15.39 8.23
CA ARG A 213 50.52 14.86 6.87
C ARG A 213 51.88 14.19 6.69
N GLU A 214 52.96 14.77 7.21
CA GLU A 214 54.30 14.17 7.20
C GLU A 214 54.40 12.89 8.03
N LYS A 215 53.66 12.80 9.15
CA LYS A 215 53.62 11.59 9.97
C LYS A 215 52.78 10.48 9.36
N LYS A 216 51.76 10.82 8.56
CA LYS A 216 50.88 9.85 7.90
C LYS A 216 51.45 9.31 6.59
N TYR A 217 52.00 10.17 5.74
CA TYR A 217 52.48 9.81 4.41
C TYR A 217 54.01 9.76 4.36
N LYS A 218 54.57 8.63 3.90
CA LYS A 218 55.97 8.54 3.48
C LYS A 218 56.00 8.42 1.95
N TYR A 219 56.66 9.36 1.30
CA TYR A 219 56.82 9.34 -0.15
C TYR A 219 58.00 8.43 -0.52
N VAL A 220 57.82 7.61 -1.55
CA VAL A 220 58.85 6.72 -2.11
C VAL A 220 58.95 7.03 -3.59
N GLU A 221 60.17 7.13 -4.12
CA GLU A 221 60.40 7.33 -5.55
C GLU A 221 60.37 5.99 -6.29
N ASP A 222 59.67 5.94 -7.42
CA ASP A 222 59.71 4.78 -8.31
C ASP A 222 61.09 4.70 -8.94
N TYR A 223 61.81 3.60 -8.70
CA TYR A 223 63.08 3.34 -9.38
C TYR A 223 62.80 3.07 -10.87
N GLU A 224 63.07 4.05 -11.73
CA GLU A 224 63.22 3.79 -13.16
C GLU A 224 64.29 2.70 -13.36
N GLN A 225 63.86 1.52 -13.82
CA GLN A 225 64.78 0.46 -14.26
C GLN A 225 65.58 0.99 -15.45
N LYS A 226 66.79 1.51 -15.19
CA LYS A 226 67.78 1.81 -16.22
C LYS A 226 68.06 0.50 -17.01
N PRO A 227 67.89 0.49 -18.35
CA PRO A 227 68.22 -0.69 -19.14
C PRO A 227 69.73 -0.96 -19.05
N PRO A 228 70.16 -2.24 -18.97
CA PRO A 228 71.56 -2.56 -18.76
C PRO A 228 72.42 -2.10 -19.94
N THR A 229 73.47 -1.35 -19.61
CA THR A 229 74.57 -0.94 -20.49
C THR A 229 75.15 -2.17 -21.21
N LYS A 230 74.99 -2.21 -22.54
CA LYS A 230 75.62 -3.21 -23.42
C LYS A 230 77.13 -2.98 -23.47
N SER A 231 77.92 -3.89 -22.91
CA SER A 231 79.34 -4.04 -23.24
C SER A 231 79.47 -4.75 -24.58
N SER A 232 80.19 -4.12 -25.50
CA SER A 232 80.51 -4.55 -26.86
C SER A 232 81.37 -5.81 -26.92
N THR A 233 80.94 -6.84 -27.66
CA THR A 233 81.63 -7.42 -28.85
C THR A 233 80.89 -8.67 -29.36
N PRO A 234 81.06 -9.03 -30.66
CA PRO A 234 79.97 -9.50 -31.53
C PRO A 234 79.94 -11.04 -31.63
N TYR A 235 78.82 -11.62 -32.07
CA TYR A 235 78.76 -12.56 -33.22
C TYR A 235 77.28 -12.92 -33.49
N THR A 236 76.80 -12.34 -34.58
CA THR A 236 75.90 -12.90 -35.62
C THR A 236 74.76 -13.85 -35.20
N TYR A 237 73.52 -13.34 -35.25
CA TYR A 237 72.35 -14.16 -35.57
C TYR A 237 71.66 -13.60 -36.80
N LEU A 238 71.51 -14.48 -37.80
CA LEU A 238 70.70 -14.27 -38.98
C LEU A 238 69.23 -14.13 -38.60
N ALA A 239 68.60 -13.18 -39.27
CA ALA A 239 67.18 -12.88 -39.39
C ALA A 239 66.32 -14.15 -39.55
N THR A 240 65.14 -14.23 -38.97
CA THR A 240 63.80 -14.02 -39.58
C THR A 240 62.88 -15.01 -38.85
N ASP A 241 61.58 -14.86 -38.66
CA ASP A 241 60.60 -13.85 -39.02
C ASP A 241 59.32 -14.16 -38.23
N LEU A 242 58.51 -13.11 -38.03
CA LEU A 242 57.04 -13.07 -38.00
C LEU A 242 56.26 -14.01 -37.05
N LYS A 243 55.53 -13.38 -36.09
CA LYS A 243 54.06 -13.11 -36.11
C LYS A 243 53.23 -14.39 -35.88
N CYS A 244 52.28 -14.43 -34.95
CA CYS A 244 51.34 -13.38 -34.54
C CYS A 244 51.33 -13.11 -33.03
#